data_AF-A0A946P8B7-F1
#
_entry.id   AF-A0A946P8B7-F1
#
_cell.length_a   1.000
_cell.length_b   1.000
_cell.length_c   1.000
_cell.angle_alpha   90.00
_cell.angle_beta   90.00
_cell.angle_gamma   90.00
#
_symmetry.space_group_name_H-M   'P 1'
#
loop_
_entity.id
_entity.type
_entity.pdbx_description
1 polymer ?
#
loop_
_entity_poly.entity_id
_entity_poly.type
_entity_poly.pdbx_seq_one_letter_code
_entity_poly.pdbx_strand_id
1 'polypeptide(L)'
;IGVVAQIPNFHRILKKNDIDVEILTAGEYKRTLTLFGENTDKAREKFVDDLEDVHELFKDFVSDNRPQVDIEKVATGEAWFGKRALERDLVDELKTSDEYIVECCADRDVFLVKYVVHKNKMDKLFERVTRLWMGGTLSRQAMPQQALPNQFIQ
;
A
#
# COMPACT_ATOMS: atom_id res chain seq x y z
N ILE A 1 -2.61 -15.18 -1.41
CA ILE A 1 -1.13 -15.33 -1.28
C ILE A 1 -0.62 -15.74 -2.65
N GLY A 2 0.32 -15.01 -3.23
CA GLY A 2 0.84 -15.29 -4.57
C GLY A 2 1.80 -14.20 -5.05
N VAL A 3 2.59 -14.51 -6.06
CA VAL A 3 3.63 -13.64 -6.61
C VAL A 3 3.38 -13.48 -8.10
N VAL A 4 3.39 -12.24 -8.59
CA VAL A 4 3.27 -11.93 -10.02
C VAL A 4 4.27 -10.84 -10.37
N ALA A 5 4.92 -10.99 -11.52
CA ALA A 5 5.77 -9.96 -12.08
C ALA A 5 5.41 -9.73 -13.55
N GLN A 6 5.33 -8.46 -13.94
CA GLN A 6 5.08 -8.05 -15.32
C GLN A 6 6.22 -7.14 -15.76
N ILE A 7 6.87 -7.52 -16.86
CA ILE A 7 7.98 -6.74 -17.43
C ILE A 7 7.62 -6.45 -18.90
N PRO A 8 7.21 -5.21 -19.22
CA PRO A 8 6.92 -4.84 -20.61
C PRO A 8 8.22 -4.83 -21.43
N ASN A 9 8.19 -5.38 -22.64
CA ASN A 9 9.36 -5.41 -23.53
C ASN A 9 9.20 -4.35 -24.64
N PHE A 10 10.03 -3.32 -24.60
CA PHE A 10 10.05 -2.23 -25.58
C PHE A 10 11.11 -2.43 -26.68
N HIS A 11 11.85 -3.54 -26.63
CA HIS A 11 12.96 -3.81 -27.55
C HIS A 11 12.53 -3.71 -29.03
N ARG A 12 11.35 -4.24 -29.37
CA ARG A 12 10.81 -4.20 -30.75
C ARG A 12 10.51 -2.79 -31.24
N ILE A 13 10.08 -1.88 -30.36
CA ILE A 13 9.78 -0.49 -30.72
C ILE A 13 11.08 0.29 -30.90
N LEU A 14 12.05 0.10 -30.00
CA LEU A 14 13.35 0.75 -30.08
C LEU A 14 14.09 0.37 -31.37
N LYS A 15 14.10 -0.91 -31.72
CA LYS A 15 14.69 -1.41 -32.97
C LYS A 15 14.03 -0.85 -34.22
N LYS A 16 12.72 -0.57 -34.18
CA LYS A 16 11.99 0.03 -35.32
C LYS A 16 12.29 1.52 -35.52
N ASN A 17 12.73 2.21 -34.47
CA ASN A 17 13.04 3.65 -34.51
C ASN A 17 14.55 3.91 -34.56
N ASP A 18 15.36 2.89 -34.86
CA ASP A 18 16.83 2.98 -34.92
C ASP A 18 17.45 3.56 -33.63
N ILE A 19 16.88 3.19 -32.48
CA ILE A 19 17.39 3.58 -31.16
C ILE A 19 18.22 2.44 -30.58
N ASP A 20 19.52 2.66 -30.47
CA ASP A 20 20.44 1.73 -29.82
C ASP A 20 20.41 1.88 -28.30
N VAL A 21 20.26 0.77 -27.59
CA VAL A 21 20.35 0.72 -26.13
C VAL A 21 21.49 -0.21 -25.74
N GLU A 22 22.62 0.40 -25.34
CA GLU A 22 23.73 -0.34 -24.75
C GLU A 22 23.48 -0.57 -23.27
N ILE A 23 23.68 -1.80 -22.80
CA ILE A 23 23.59 -2.10 -21.38
C ILE A 23 24.80 -2.91 -20.96
N LEU A 24 25.66 -2.30 -20.15
CA LEU A 24 26.86 -2.91 -19.59
C LEU A 24 26.51 -3.56 -18.23
N THR A 25 26.72 -4.87 -18.10
CA THR A 25 26.59 -5.54 -16.80
C THR A 25 27.67 -6.58 -16.57
N ALA A 26 28.04 -6.77 -15.30
CA ALA A 26 28.96 -7.80 -14.86
C ALA A 26 28.21 -9.01 -14.27
N GLY A 27 28.49 -10.21 -14.77
CA GLY A 27 27.89 -11.49 -14.33
C GLY A 27 26.75 -11.97 -15.22
N GLU A 28 26.73 -13.26 -15.57
CA GLU A 28 25.77 -13.89 -16.51
C GLU A 28 24.32 -13.75 -16.08
N TYR A 29 24.05 -13.72 -14.76
CA TYR A 29 22.70 -13.83 -14.21
C TYR A 29 22.19 -12.56 -13.54
N LYS A 30 22.92 -11.43 -13.58
CA LYS A 30 22.44 -10.18 -12.97
C LYS A 30 21.29 -9.51 -13.73
N ARG A 31 20.90 -10.00 -14.91
CA ARG A 31 19.74 -9.53 -15.66
C ARG A 31 19.00 -10.68 -16.34
N THR A 32 17.97 -11.19 -15.68
CA THR A 32 17.07 -12.25 -16.19
C THR A 32 16.01 -11.71 -17.16
N LEU A 33 15.53 -10.47 -17.00
CA LEU A 33 14.66 -9.81 -17.97
C LEU A 33 14.95 -8.31 -17.99
N THR A 34 14.93 -7.69 -19.16
CA THR A 34 15.17 -6.25 -19.31
C THR A 34 14.06 -5.60 -20.12
N LEU A 35 13.75 -4.33 -19.82
CA LEU A 35 12.71 -3.58 -20.54
C LEU A 35 13.13 -3.25 -21.98
N PHE A 36 14.44 -3.21 -22.25
CA PHE A 36 15.03 -2.61 -23.46
C PHE A 36 15.94 -3.55 -24.27
N GLY A 37 16.37 -4.69 -23.71
CA GLY A 37 17.18 -5.72 -24.39
C GLY A 37 16.36 -6.90 -24.93
N GLU A 38 16.99 -7.77 -25.73
CA GLU A 38 16.39 -9.04 -26.14
C GLU A 38 16.22 -9.96 -24.93
N ASN A 39 14.99 -10.37 -24.65
CA ASN A 39 14.73 -11.40 -23.64
C ASN A 39 14.95 -12.77 -24.28
N THR A 40 15.98 -13.50 -23.82
CA THR A 40 16.23 -14.88 -24.24
C THR A 40 15.37 -15.86 -23.44
N ASP A 41 15.11 -17.04 -23.99
CA ASP A 41 14.28 -18.06 -23.31
C ASP A 41 14.90 -18.54 -22.00
N LYS A 42 16.23 -18.69 -21.93
CA LYS A 42 16.97 -19.02 -20.70
C LYS A 42 16.78 -17.98 -19.59
N ALA A 43 16.72 -16.71 -19.96
CA ALA A 43 16.57 -15.62 -19.01
C ALA A 43 15.12 -15.52 -18.52
N ARG A 44 14.14 -15.90 -19.35
CA ARG A 44 12.75 -16.11 -18.92
C ARG A 44 12.63 -17.28 -17.96
N GLU A 45 13.25 -18.42 -18.26
CA GLU A 45 13.21 -19.63 -17.43
C GLU A 45 13.73 -19.34 -16.03
N LYS A 46 14.94 -18.79 -15.92
CA LYS A 46 15.49 -18.41 -14.60
C LYS A 46 14.61 -17.39 -13.87
N PHE A 47 13.91 -16.49 -14.59
CA PHE A 47 13.00 -15.54 -13.95
C PHE A 47 11.74 -16.22 -13.40
N VAL A 48 11.26 -17.28 -14.05
CA VAL A 48 10.18 -18.11 -13.51
C VAL A 48 10.66 -18.83 -12.26
N ASP A 49 11.86 -19.42 -12.27
CA ASP A 49 12.46 -20.05 -11.09
C ASP A 49 12.56 -19.06 -9.92
N ASP A 50 13.04 -17.83 -10.18
CA ASP A 50 13.13 -16.78 -9.16
C ASP A 50 11.74 -16.42 -8.57
N LEU A 51 10.65 -16.50 -9.37
CA LEU A 51 9.29 -16.27 -8.88
C LEU A 51 8.75 -17.44 -8.05
N GLU A 52 9.11 -18.68 -8.42
CA GLU A 52 8.75 -19.87 -7.66
C GLU A 52 9.44 -19.87 -6.29
N ASP A 53 10.73 -19.54 -6.23
CA ASP A 53 11.49 -19.39 -4.98
C ASP A 53 10.86 -18.34 -4.05
N VAL A 54 10.48 -17.18 -4.58
CA VAL A 54 9.81 -16.12 -3.79
C VAL A 54 8.43 -16.58 -3.32
N HIS A 55 7.72 -17.37 -4.13
CA HIS A 55 6.43 -17.91 -3.73
C HIS A 55 6.57 -18.94 -2.60
N GLU A 56 7.59 -19.81 -2.65
CA GLU A 56 7.91 -20.75 -1.58
C GLU A 56 8.26 -20.02 -0.28
N LEU A 57 9.15 -19.03 -0.33
CA LEU A 57 9.50 -18.21 0.84
C LEU A 57 8.27 -17.52 1.45
N PHE A 58 7.32 -17.08 0.63
CA PHE A 58 6.09 -16.49 1.14
C PHE A 58 5.18 -17.53 1.81
N LYS A 59 5.08 -18.75 1.27
CA LYS A 59 4.35 -19.86 1.89
C LYS A 59 4.94 -20.23 3.24
N ASP A 60 6.26 -20.37 3.32
CA ASP A 60 6.98 -20.70 4.55
C ASP A 60 6.76 -19.63 5.63
N PHE A 61 6.88 -18.35 5.25
CA PHE A 61 6.61 -17.25 6.17
C PHE A 61 5.20 -17.31 6.77
N VAL A 62 4.18 -17.65 5.98
CA VAL A 62 2.81 -17.78 6.49
C VAL A 62 2.67 -19.02 7.38
N SER A 63 3.26 -20.16 6.99
CA SER A 63 3.25 -21.39 7.79
C SER A 63 3.87 -21.19 9.18
N ASP A 64 5.02 -20.53 9.23
CA ASP A 64 5.76 -20.31 10.48
C ASP A 64 5.00 -19.44 11.47
N ASN A 65 4.27 -18.43 10.95
CA ASN A 65 3.53 -17.49 11.78
C ASN A 65 2.09 -17.95 12.05
N ARG A 66 1.52 -18.83 11.22
CA ARG A 66 0.18 -19.38 11.37
C ARG A 66 0.13 -20.88 11.00
N PRO A 67 0.60 -21.76 11.89
CA PRO A 67 0.62 -23.21 11.65
C PRO A 67 -0.77 -23.82 11.43
N GLN A 68 -1.83 -23.15 11.87
CA GLN A 68 -3.21 -23.60 11.69
C GLN A 68 -3.74 -23.40 10.26
N VAL A 69 -3.10 -22.57 9.44
CA VAL A 69 -3.56 -22.25 8.09
C VAL A 69 -3.18 -23.36 7.12
N ASP A 70 -4.15 -23.84 6.35
CA ASP A 70 -3.91 -24.74 5.22
C ASP A 70 -3.37 -23.95 4.02
N ILE A 71 -2.04 -23.87 3.91
CA ILE A 71 -1.32 -23.08 2.91
C ILE A 71 -1.70 -23.44 1.48
N GLU A 72 -1.86 -24.73 1.18
CA GLU A 72 -2.16 -25.20 -0.18
C GLU A 72 -3.53 -24.68 -0.66
N LYS A 73 -4.47 -24.43 0.26
CA LYS A 73 -5.78 -23.86 -0.08
C LYS A 73 -5.78 -22.33 -0.25
N VAL A 74 -4.77 -21.62 0.28
CA VAL A 74 -4.75 -20.15 0.32
C VAL A 74 -3.67 -19.52 -0.57
N ALA A 75 -2.68 -20.30 -0.99
CA ALA A 75 -1.57 -19.93 -1.87
C ALA A 75 -1.92 -19.99 -3.37
N THR A 76 -3.16 -19.65 -3.73
CA THR A 76 -3.69 -19.70 -5.11
C THR A 76 -3.54 -18.38 -5.88
N GLY A 77 -3.02 -17.33 -5.23
CA GLY A 77 -2.98 -15.96 -5.78
C GLY A 77 -4.29 -15.18 -5.62
N GLU A 78 -5.35 -15.80 -5.06
CA GLU A 78 -6.65 -15.15 -4.87
C GLU A 78 -6.65 -14.12 -3.74
N ALA A 79 -7.57 -13.15 -3.85
CA ALA A 79 -7.86 -12.17 -2.81
C ALA A 79 -9.09 -12.60 -1.99
N TRP A 80 -8.95 -12.55 -0.67
CA TRP A 80 -10.01 -12.94 0.27
C TRP A 80 -10.58 -11.70 0.99
N PHE A 81 -11.90 -11.56 0.98
CA PHE A 81 -12.57 -10.57 1.83
C PHE A 81 -12.55 -11.01 3.30
N GLY A 82 -12.61 -10.05 4.24
CA GLY A 82 -12.40 -10.28 5.67
C GLY A 82 -13.10 -11.51 6.25
N LYS A 83 -14.41 -11.70 5.99
CA LYS A 83 -15.16 -12.88 6.46
C LYS A 83 -14.57 -14.20 5.94
N ARG A 84 -14.21 -14.26 4.66
CA ARG A 84 -13.60 -15.45 4.04
C ARG A 84 -12.17 -15.67 4.52
N ALA A 85 -11.46 -14.60 4.86
CA ALA A 85 -10.12 -14.69 5.44
C ALA A 85 -10.20 -15.28 6.86
N LEU A 86 -11.18 -14.85 7.65
CA LEU A 86 -11.43 -15.41 8.99
C LEU A 86 -11.78 -16.90 8.92
N GLU A 87 -12.65 -17.30 8.00
CA GLU A 87 -13.01 -18.71 7.76
C GLU A 87 -11.83 -19.61 7.34
N ARG A 88 -10.70 -19.02 6.92
CA ARG A 88 -9.49 -19.72 6.45
C ARG A 88 -8.32 -19.53 7.40
N ASP A 89 -8.58 -19.02 8.61
CA ASP A 89 -7.57 -18.72 9.63
C ASP A 89 -6.49 -17.72 9.17
N LEU A 90 -6.76 -16.95 8.11
CA LEU A 90 -5.85 -15.92 7.59
C LEU A 90 -5.85 -14.65 8.42
N VAL A 91 -6.86 -14.46 9.28
CA VAL A 91 -6.96 -13.38 10.25
C VAL A 91 -7.56 -13.93 11.53
N ASP A 92 -7.23 -13.33 12.65
CA ASP A 92 -7.64 -13.83 13.96
C ASP A 92 -9.05 -13.33 14.34
N GLU A 93 -9.39 -12.10 13.92
CA GLU A 93 -10.66 -11.45 14.24
C GLU A 93 -11.02 -10.35 13.22
N LEU A 94 -12.31 -10.04 13.11
CA LEU A 94 -12.81 -8.89 12.35
C LEU A 94 -13.33 -7.81 13.29
N LYS A 95 -12.62 -6.69 13.33
CA LYS A 95 -13.01 -5.49 14.09
C LYS A 95 -12.46 -4.23 13.45
N THR A 96 -12.99 -3.10 13.88
CA THR A 96 -12.50 -1.78 13.47
C THR A 96 -11.23 -1.39 14.24
N SER A 97 -10.49 -0.41 13.73
CA SER A 97 -9.32 0.14 14.41
C SER A 97 -9.66 0.68 15.81
N ASP A 98 -10.82 1.30 15.94
CA ASP A 98 -11.23 1.99 17.16
C ASP A 98 -11.58 0.97 18.25
N GLU A 99 -12.32 -0.09 17.89
CA GLU A 99 -12.61 -1.22 18.78
C GLU A 99 -11.32 -1.86 19.29
N TYR A 100 -10.37 -2.18 18.40
CA TYR A 100 -9.10 -2.79 18.79
C TYR A 100 -8.30 -1.92 19.78
N ILE A 101 -8.23 -0.61 19.55
CA ILE A 101 -7.50 0.31 20.43
C ILE A 101 -8.20 0.41 21.79
N VAL A 102 -9.53 0.56 21.82
CA VAL A 102 -10.31 0.65 23.06
C VAL A 102 -10.16 -0.61 23.90
N GLU A 103 -10.19 -1.79 23.28
CA GLU A 103 -9.91 -3.06 23.97
C GLU A 103 -8.49 -3.10 24.55
N CYS A 104 -7.49 -2.68 23.79
CA CYS A 104 -6.11 -2.65 24.28
C CYS A 104 -5.93 -1.70 25.48
N CYS A 105 -6.70 -0.62 25.56
CA CYS A 105 -6.65 0.34 26.67
C CYS A 105 -7.19 -0.23 27.98
N ALA A 106 -7.92 -1.35 27.97
CA ALA A 106 -8.40 -2.01 29.18
C ALA A 106 -7.25 -2.64 29.98
N ASP A 107 -6.24 -3.19 29.28
CA ASP A 107 -5.18 -4.01 29.87
C ASP A 107 -3.77 -3.40 29.74
N ARG A 108 -3.64 -2.19 29.16
CA ARG A 108 -2.35 -1.54 28.88
C ARG A 108 -2.35 -0.06 29.27
N ASP A 109 -1.19 0.43 29.69
CA ASP A 109 -0.99 1.83 30.02
C ASP A 109 -1.03 2.71 28.75
N VAL A 110 -1.86 3.76 28.80
CA VAL A 110 -2.05 4.70 27.69
C VAL A 110 -1.31 6.01 27.98
N PHE A 111 -0.24 6.27 27.23
CA PHE A 111 0.60 7.45 27.44
C PHE A 111 0.21 8.67 26.59
N LEU A 112 -0.35 8.45 25.39
CA LEU A 112 -0.73 9.52 24.48
C LEU A 112 -1.89 9.08 23.59
N VAL A 113 -2.96 9.87 23.57
CA VAL A 113 -4.03 9.77 22.58
C VAL A 113 -4.06 11.06 21.77
N LYS A 114 -3.90 10.96 20.45
CA LYS A 114 -3.95 12.10 19.54
C LYS A 114 -5.00 11.87 18.47
N TYR A 115 -6.02 12.71 18.45
CA TYR A 115 -6.97 12.73 17.35
C TYR A 115 -6.34 13.40 16.12
N VAL A 116 -6.31 12.68 15.00
CA VAL A 116 -5.77 13.19 13.72
C VAL A 116 -6.90 13.30 12.70
N VAL A 117 -7.39 14.53 12.53
CA VAL A 117 -8.30 14.83 11.43
C VAL A 117 -7.53 14.76 10.11
N HIS A 118 -7.90 13.80 9.27
CA HIS A 118 -7.39 13.71 7.91
C HIS A 118 -7.99 14.85 7.09
N LYS A 119 -7.31 16.00 7.06
CA LYS A 119 -7.64 17.09 6.14
C LYS A 119 -7.44 16.62 4.71
N ASN A 120 -8.45 16.80 3.86
CA ASN A 120 -8.31 16.51 2.44
C ASN A 120 -7.16 17.32 1.86
N LYS A 121 -6.51 16.79 0.81
CA LYS A 121 -5.43 17.52 0.11
C LYS A 121 -5.90 18.90 -0.37
N MET A 122 -7.19 19.01 -0.70
CA MET A 122 -7.88 20.27 -1.02
C MET A 122 -8.00 21.22 0.17
N ASP A 123 -8.34 20.73 1.37
CA ASP A 123 -8.41 21.57 2.58
C ASP A 123 -7.04 22.14 2.95
N LYS A 124 -5.98 21.32 2.82
CA LYS A 124 -4.59 21.78 3.05
C LYS A 124 -4.14 22.83 2.03
N LEU A 125 -4.61 22.73 0.78
CA LEU A 125 -4.32 23.70 -0.28
C LEU A 125 -5.11 25.00 -0.08
N PHE A 126 -6.41 24.89 0.24
CA PHE A 126 -7.26 26.03 0.58
C PHE A 126 -6.70 26.79 1.77
N GLU A 127 -6.33 26.13 2.88
CA GLU A 127 -5.72 26.81 4.03
C GLU A 127 -4.45 27.59 3.68
N ARG A 128 -3.63 27.09 2.74
CA ARG A 128 -2.43 27.82 2.27
C ARG A 128 -2.79 29.03 1.41
N VAL A 129 -3.77 28.90 0.52
CA VAL A 129 -4.25 30.01 -0.32
C VAL A 129 -4.96 31.07 0.52
N THR A 130 -5.82 30.69 1.47
CA THR A 130 -6.51 31.62 2.37
C THR A 130 -5.51 32.35 3.27
N ARG A 131 -4.43 31.69 3.73
CA ARG A 131 -3.38 32.33 4.52
C ARG A 131 -2.54 33.34 3.70
N LEU A 132 -2.38 33.11 2.40
CA LEU A 132 -1.75 34.07 1.49
C LEU A 132 -2.67 35.26 1.18
N TRP A 133 -3.98 35.01 1.00
CA TRP A 133 -4.99 36.06 0.77
C TRP A 133 -5.26 36.93 2.00
N MET A 134 -5.21 36.36 3.21
CA MET A 134 -5.37 37.11 4.47
C MET A 134 -4.07 37.76 4.97
N GLY A 135 -2.93 37.51 4.33
CA GLY A 135 -1.63 38.09 4.67
C GLY A 135 -1.44 39.53 4.17
N GLY A 136 -2.35 40.05 3.33
CA GLY A 136 -2.37 41.43 2.87
C GLY A 136 -3.55 42.18 3.48
N THR A 137 -3.28 42.95 4.53
CA THR A 137 -4.15 44.01 5.10
C THR A 137 -5.56 43.61 5.53
N LEU A 138 -5.81 43.50 6.85
CA LEU A 138 -6.87 44.28 7.51
C LEU A 138 -6.78 44.23 9.03
N SER A 139 -6.90 45.43 9.60
CA SER A 139 -6.72 45.83 10.99
C SER A 139 -7.66 45.13 11.96
N ARG A 140 -7.22 45.10 13.23
CA ARG A 140 -8.06 44.96 14.43
C ARG A 140 -9.39 45.70 14.25
N GLN A 141 -10.48 44.95 14.09
CA GLN A 141 -11.77 45.35 14.59
C GLN A 141 -12.48 44.12 15.13
N ALA A 142 -12.75 44.16 16.43
CA ALA A 142 -13.56 43.18 17.13
C ALA A 142 -14.92 43.08 16.43
N MET A 143 -15.34 41.85 16.14
CA MET A 143 -16.71 41.54 15.75
C MET A 143 -17.30 40.55 16.78
N PRO A 144 -18.60 40.69 17.07
CA PRO A 144 -19.18 40.28 18.33
C PRO A 144 -19.51 38.79 18.37
N GLN A 145 -19.58 38.27 19.59
CA GLN A 145 -20.05 36.93 19.91
C GLN A 145 -21.52 36.80 19.47
N GLN A 146 -21.77 36.19 18.31
CA GLN A 146 -23.11 35.78 17.92
C GLN A 146 -23.38 34.41 18.54
N ALA A 147 -24.30 34.41 19.52
CA ALA A 147 -24.90 33.22 20.09
C ALA A 147 -25.58 32.38 19.00
N LEU A 148 -25.30 31.08 18.97
CA LEU A 148 -26.04 30.14 18.13
C LEU A 148 -27.43 29.93 18.75
N PRO A 149 -28.52 30.01 17.96
CA PRO A 149 -29.85 29.73 18.45
C PRO A 149 -30.02 28.24 18.73
N ASN A 150 -30.57 27.96 19.92
CA ASN A 150 -31.06 26.68 20.39
C ASN A 150 -32.13 26.12 19.43
N GLN A 151 -31.80 25.10 18.66
CA GLN A 151 -32.72 24.25 17.87
C GLN A 151 -31.96 22.93 17.62
N PHE A 152 -32.29 21.74 18.12
CA PHE A 152 -33.50 21.17 18.69
C PHE A 152 -33.12 20.10 19.72
N ILE A 153 -33.81 20.10 20.87
CA ILE A 153 -34.19 18.88 21.59
C ILE A 153 -35.65 18.66 21.21
N GLN A 154 -35.95 17.57 20.50
CA GLN A 154 -37.05 16.63 20.75
C GLN A 154 -36.83 15.38 19.90
#